data_AF-A0A929H388-F1
#
_entry.id   AF-A0A929H388-F1
#
_cell.length_a   1.000
_cell.length_b   1.000
_cell.length_c   1.000
_cell.angle_alpha   90.00
_cell.angle_beta   90.00
_cell.angle_gamma   90.00
#
_symmetry.space_group_name_H-M   'P 1'
#
loop_
_entity.id
_entity.type
_entity.pdbx_description
1 polymer ?
#
loop_
_entity_poly.entity_id
_entity_poly.type
_entity_poly.pdbx_seq_one_letter_code
_entity_poly.pdbx_strand_id
1 'polypeptide(L)'
;MPRGRPSIGLNLDQVTDFQHRLRAWMVEKRHTAATVAELIGYTAEYVRLLLGEYQEKHRPPSANVLGRLREIGFEWTPPPVPGGEEVVSGTAKKTRSSKQTAKRSRRRRTTLSLMERDQTIILFLARAELATREQLQNLVFPSAATATRRLRQLADAKVLRRYRPPSHAGGQLSGTSQYLYTLGPRGANIAAEALGHPVRQAFKTSRALNALFLEHRLEVTQFFIHIVQGAGDRLADWATGAALEDKVRSGGRQRRFAPDGYLALRLEDGSLRHALVEVDRGTMGRQAWLTKARAYQSYYRSGAYARRYSTDRLLVLVVVPDAERRAFIRGVMQAVRPVVMCFIATWPDVESHTATGPAW
;
A
#
# COMPACT_ATOMS: atom_id res chain seq x y z
N MET A 1 20.93 -11.96 19.94
CA MET A 1 21.33 -12.70 18.72
C MET A 1 20.61 -12.10 17.49
N PRO A 2 21.32 -11.39 16.59
CA PRO A 2 20.75 -10.64 15.47
C PRO A 2 20.66 -11.50 14.20
N ARG A 3 19.60 -11.35 13.36
CA ARG A 3 19.62 -11.58 11.89
C ARG A 3 18.43 -10.89 11.18
N GLY A 4 18.52 -9.57 11.03
CA GLY A 4 18.13 -8.90 9.77
C GLY A 4 19.32 -9.03 8.78
N ARG A 5 19.07 -9.31 7.50
CA ARG A 5 20.12 -9.31 6.47
C ARG A 5 20.40 -7.87 6.02
N PRO A 6 21.63 -7.56 5.56
CA PRO A 6 22.41 -6.47 6.11
C PRO A 6 21.92 -5.12 5.59
N SER A 7 21.30 -4.33 6.47
CA SER A 7 21.79 -2.96 6.58
C SER A 7 23.24 -3.10 7.00
N ILE A 8 24.15 -2.40 6.32
CA ILE A 8 25.47 -2.18 6.91
C ILE A 8 25.16 -1.61 8.29
N GLY A 9 25.61 -2.28 9.36
CA GLY A 9 25.20 -1.99 10.74
C GLY A 9 25.82 -0.68 11.21
N LEU A 10 25.53 0.41 10.49
CA LEU A 10 26.10 1.71 10.68
C LEU A 10 25.47 2.33 11.91
N ASN A 11 26.31 2.74 12.85
CA ASN A 11 25.88 3.59 13.95
C ASN A 11 25.64 5.02 13.45
N LEU A 12 25.10 5.87 14.33
CA LEU A 12 24.74 7.25 14.01
C LEU A 12 25.95 8.07 13.52
N ASP A 13 27.11 7.86 14.13
CA ASP A 13 28.35 8.56 13.79
C ASP A 13 28.84 8.18 12.39
N GLN A 14 28.74 6.90 12.02
CA GLN A 14 29.08 6.41 10.69
C GLN A 14 28.11 6.91 9.61
N VAL A 15 26.81 7.06 9.93
CA VAL A 15 25.85 7.68 9.00
C VAL A 15 26.14 9.17 8.82
N THR A 16 26.53 9.85 9.89
CA THR A 16 26.91 11.27 9.86
C THR A 16 28.21 11.49 9.08
N ASP A 17 29.22 10.63 9.26
CA ASP A 17 30.45 10.64 8.47
C ASP A 17 30.17 10.40 6.98
N PHE A 18 29.36 9.39 6.64
CA PHE A 18 28.91 9.14 5.27
C PHE A 18 28.27 10.39 4.65
N GLN A 19 27.37 11.06 5.38
CA GLN A 19 26.70 12.28 4.93
C GLN A 19 27.69 13.41 4.64
N HIS A 20 28.65 13.63 5.54
CA HIS A 20 29.69 14.63 5.34
C HIS A 20 30.56 14.33 4.12
N ARG A 21 30.98 13.08 3.97
CA ARG A 21 31.81 12.63 2.84
C ARG A 21 31.07 12.76 1.52
N LEU A 22 29.80 12.37 1.48
CA LEU A 22 28.98 12.48 0.27
C LEU A 22 28.76 13.93 -0.15
N ARG A 23 28.47 14.83 0.80
CA ARG A 23 28.36 16.28 0.53
C ARG A 23 29.67 16.84 -0.04
N ALA A 24 30.80 16.54 0.59
CA ALA A 24 32.11 17.04 0.15
C ALA A 24 32.45 16.56 -1.26
N TRP A 25 32.22 15.27 -1.55
CA TRP A 25 32.45 14.69 -2.87
C TRP A 25 31.53 15.31 -3.94
N MET A 26 30.25 15.54 -3.63
CA MET A 26 29.33 16.20 -4.56
C MET A 26 29.78 17.63 -4.89
N VAL A 27 30.29 18.37 -3.91
CA VAL A 27 30.86 19.71 -4.13
C VAL A 27 32.11 19.65 -5.02
N GLU A 28 33.03 18.72 -4.74
CA GLU A 28 34.25 18.53 -5.52
C GLU A 28 33.96 18.22 -6.99
N LYS A 29 33.02 17.30 -7.25
CA LYS A 29 32.62 16.89 -8.61
C LYS A 29 31.59 17.81 -9.25
N ARG A 30 31.19 18.90 -8.57
CA ARG A 30 30.13 19.84 -9.00
C ARG A 30 28.80 19.13 -9.32
N HIS A 31 28.48 18.07 -8.58
CA HIS A 31 27.22 17.35 -8.73
C HIS A 31 26.11 17.95 -7.85
N THR A 32 24.91 18.02 -8.41
CA THR A 32 23.69 18.30 -7.64
C THR A 32 23.03 16.99 -7.18
N ALA A 33 22.10 17.06 -6.24
CA ALA A 33 21.32 15.88 -5.83
C ALA A 33 20.58 15.23 -7.00
N ALA A 34 20.11 16.02 -7.98
CA ALA A 34 19.47 15.53 -9.20
C ALA A 34 20.47 14.82 -10.11
N THR A 35 21.67 15.37 -10.29
CA THR A 35 22.74 14.76 -11.11
C THR A 35 23.19 13.43 -10.53
N VAL A 36 23.43 13.36 -9.21
CA VAL A 36 23.77 12.09 -8.56
C VAL A 36 22.62 11.09 -8.73
N ALA A 37 21.39 11.52 -8.49
CA ALA A 37 20.20 10.67 -8.59
C ALA A 37 20.08 10.03 -9.99
N GLU A 38 20.29 10.78 -11.05
CA GLU A 38 20.33 10.28 -12.43
C GLU A 38 21.44 9.23 -12.60
N LEU A 39 22.66 9.53 -12.16
CA LEU A 39 23.82 8.64 -12.28
C LEU A 39 23.66 7.33 -11.50
N ILE A 40 23.01 7.35 -10.34
CA ILE A 40 22.77 6.13 -9.55
C ILE A 40 21.39 5.50 -9.80
N GLY A 41 20.57 6.05 -10.71
CA GLY A 41 19.23 5.54 -11.02
C GLY A 41 18.26 5.58 -9.83
N TYR A 42 18.23 6.69 -9.10
CA TYR A 42 17.32 7.00 -7.99
C TYR A 42 16.68 8.39 -8.17
N THR A 43 15.83 8.84 -7.24
CA THR A 43 15.23 10.19 -7.29
C THR A 43 16.09 11.23 -6.58
N ALA A 44 15.95 12.51 -6.96
CA ALA A 44 16.67 13.62 -6.31
C ALA A 44 16.31 13.71 -4.82
N GLU A 45 15.05 13.46 -4.46
CA GLU A 45 14.54 13.42 -3.10
C GLU A 45 15.21 12.31 -2.28
N TYR A 46 15.47 11.16 -2.91
CA TYR A 46 16.21 10.07 -2.25
C TYR A 46 17.65 10.47 -1.93
N VAL A 47 18.33 11.16 -2.85
CA VAL A 47 19.69 11.67 -2.61
C VAL A 47 19.68 12.73 -1.52
N ARG A 48 18.73 13.68 -1.52
CA ARG A 48 18.57 14.67 -0.42
C ARG A 48 18.31 14.01 0.94
N LEU A 49 17.59 12.89 0.95
CA LEU A 49 17.39 12.08 2.15
C LEU A 49 18.67 11.41 2.63
N LEU A 50 19.51 10.88 1.72
CA LEU A 50 20.84 10.38 2.08
C LEU A 50 21.72 11.50 2.63
N LEU A 51 21.62 12.71 2.07
CA LEU A 51 22.28 13.92 2.53
C LEU A 51 21.71 14.47 3.84
N GLY A 52 20.67 13.85 4.42
CA GLY A 52 20.11 14.29 5.71
C GLY A 52 19.44 15.66 5.69
N GLU A 53 18.93 16.11 4.53
CA GLU A 53 18.33 17.45 4.36
C GLU A 53 16.91 17.58 4.96
N TYR A 54 16.27 16.47 5.32
CA TYR A 54 14.96 16.45 5.96
C TYR A 54 15.07 16.33 7.48
N GLN A 55 14.15 16.94 8.23
CA GLN A 55 14.12 16.88 9.71
C GLN A 55 13.96 15.46 10.28
N GLU A 56 13.68 14.45 9.43
CA GLU A 56 13.72 13.02 9.75
C GLU A 56 15.16 12.48 9.64
N LYS A 57 15.85 12.53 10.78
CA LYS A 57 17.27 12.29 11.01
C LYS A 57 17.79 10.87 10.62
N HIS A 58 18.86 10.85 9.81
CA HIS A 58 19.86 9.77 9.57
C HIS A 58 19.38 8.45 8.94
N ARG A 59 19.11 8.48 7.63
CA ARG A 59 18.94 7.25 6.83
C ARG A 59 20.31 6.67 6.45
N PRO A 60 20.67 5.46 6.91
CA PRO A 60 21.91 4.81 6.47
C PRO A 60 21.81 4.42 4.98
N PRO A 61 22.88 4.60 4.19
CA PRO A 61 22.92 4.13 2.82
C PRO A 61 22.84 2.60 2.78
N SER A 62 22.13 2.07 1.80
CA SER A 62 22.10 0.63 1.56
C SER A 62 23.40 0.17 0.88
N ALA A 63 23.73 -1.12 0.98
CA ALA A 63 24.87 -1.69 0.25
C ALA A 63 24.77 -1.51 -1.27
N ASN A 64 23.56 -1.53 -1.82
CA ASN A 64 23.32 -1.30 -3.25
C ASN A 64 23.62 0.16 -3.65
N VAL A 65 23.14 1.11 -2.85
CA VAL A 65 23.42 2.53 -3.05
C VAL A 65 24.90 2.82 -2.95
N LEU A 66 25.60 2.24 -1.96
CA LEU A 66 27.06 2.36 -1.89
C LEU A 66 27.76 1.73 -3.08
N GLY A 67 27.25 0.62 -3.62
CA GLY A 67 27.75 0.01 -4.85
C GLY A 67 27.67 0.98 -6.03
N ARG A 68 26.49 1.55 -6.27
CA ARG A 68 26.27 2.52 -7.36
C ARG A 68 27.03 3.83 -7.17
N LEU A 69 27.10 4.32 -5.94
CA LEU A 69 27.93 5.49 -5.63
C LEU A 69 29.42 5.21 -5.93
N ARG A 70 29.90 3.99 -5.64
CA ARG A 70 31.28 3.58 -5.96
C ARG A 70 31.51 3.47 -7.46
N GLU A 71 30.52 2.99 -8.23
CA GLU A 71 30.58 2.94 -9.70
C GLU A 71 30.75 4.33 -10.33
N ILE A 72 30.25 5.38 -9.67
CA ILE A 72 30.39 6.77 -10.13
C ILE A 72 31.56 7.51 -9.45
N GLY A 73 32.43 6.78 -8.75
CA GLY A 73 33.66 7.32 -8.17
C GLY A 73 33.54 7.91 -6.76
N PHE A 74 32.47 7.60 -6.02
CA PHE A 74 32.37 7.90 -4.59
C PHE A 74 32.88 6.72 -3.75
N GLU A 75 34.06 6.87 -3.17
CA GLU A 75 34.64 5.89 -2.26
C GLU A 75 34.35 6.24 -0.81
N TRP A 76 33.73 5.31 -0.10
CA TRP A 76 33.49 5.43 1.33
C TRP A 76 33.48 4.07 2.00
N THR A 77 34.16 3.99 3.14
CA THR A 77 34.16 2.85 4.06
C THR A 77 33.87 3.35 5.47
N PRO A 78 33.08 2.62 6.28
CA PRO A 78 32.73 3.08 7.61
C PRO A 78 33.98 3.18 8.50
N PRO A 79 34.19 4.29 9.23
CA PRO A 79 35.30 4.38 10.16
C PRO A 79 35.17 3.35 11.29
N PRO A 80 36.30 2.82 11.81
CA PRO A 80 36.28 1.87 12.92
C PRO A 80 35.62 2.49 14.15
N VAL A 81 34.81 1.71 14.86
CA VAL A 81 34.14 2.17 16.08
C VAL A 81 35.18 2.18 17.21
N PRO A 82 35.40 3.32 17.91
CA PRO A 82 36.30 3.34 19.05
C PRO A 82 35.78 2.42 20.16
N GLY A 83 36.57 1.41 20.56
CA GLY A 83 36.31 0.59 21.76
C GLY A 83 35.70 -0.80 21.55
N GLY A 84 35.81 -1.42 20.36
CA GLY A 84 35.42 -2.82 20.16
C GLY A 84 36.64 -3.74 20.02
N GLU A 85 37.06 -4.38 21.11
CA GLU A 85 38.14 -5.38 21.12
C GLU A 85 37.84 -6.59 20.22
N GLU A 86 38.84 -6.98 19.43
CA GLU A 86 38.92 -8.25 18.74
C GLU A 86 39.00 -9.39 19.76
N VAL A 87 38.11 -10.38 19.68
CA VAL A 87 38.27 -11.64 20.42
C VAL A 87 38.66 -12.75 19.46
N VAL A 88 39.96 -13.05 19.52
CA VAL A 88 40.68 -14.16 18.89
C VAL A 88 40.28 -15.50 19.51
N SER A 89 40.42 -16.54 18.71
CA SER A 89 40.13 -17.97 18.94
C SER A 89 40.97 -18.69 20.02
N GLY A 90 40.35 -19.69 20.67
CA GLY A 90 40.98 -20.76 21.48
C GLY A 90 40.25 -20.92 22.82
N THR A 91 39.95 -22.09 23.42
CA THR A 91 40.32 -23.50 23.25
C THR A 91 39.25 -24.37 23.95
N ALA A 92 39.26 -25.67 23.66
CA ALA A 92 38.24 -26.67 23.97
C ALA A 92 37.98 -26.97 25.47
N LYS A 93 36.74 -27.37 25.79
CA LYS A 93 36.46 -28.41 26.81
C LYS A 93 35.25 -29.26 26.40
N LYS A 94 35.47 -30.58 26.42
CA LYS A 94 34.52 -31.67 26.14
C LYS A 94 33.49 -31.80 27.26
N THR A 95 32.21 -31.95 26.91
CA THR A 95 31.32 -32.84 27.65
C THR A 95 30.21 -33.40 26.75
N ARG A 96 29.85 -34.64 27.07
CA ARG A 96 29.16 -35.63 26.24
C ARG A 96 27.64 -35.39 26.14
N SER A 97 27.07 -36.01 25.11
CA SER A 97 25.63 -36.32 24.92
C SER A 97 24.74 -35.25 24.27
N SER A 98 24.64 -35.27 22.93
CA SER A 98 23.48 -34.72 22.19
C SER A 98 23.38 -35.22 20.73
N LYS A 99 23.71 -36.50 20.48
CA LYS A 99 23.68 -37.09 19.12
C LYS A 99 22.28 -37.24 18.51
N GLN A 100 21.19 -36.91 19.21
CA GLN A 100 19.82 -36.99 18.66
C GLN A 100 19.16 -35.64 18.32
N THR A 101 19.73 -34.50 18.71
CA THR A 101 19.08 -33.18 18.49
C THR A 101 19.69 -32.41 17.31
N ALA A 102 20.84 -32.83 16.79
CA ALA A 102 21.59 -32.11 15.75
C ALA A 102 21.09 -32.34 14.30
N LYS A 103 20.14 -33.24 14.05
CA LYS A 103 19.64 -33.53 12.70
C LYS A 103 18.48 -32.62 12.25
N ARG A 104 18.02 -31.68 13.09
CA ARG A 104 16.83 -30.83 12.82
C ARG A 104 17.10 -29.32 12.67
N SER A 105 18.35 -28.84 12.78
CA SER A 105 18.65 -27.39 12.78
C SER A 105 19.31 -26.83 11.53
N ARG A 106 19.53 -27.64 10.47
CA ARG A 106 19.91 -27.13 9.14
C ARG A 106 18.69 -27.02 8.21
N ARG A 107 17.63 -26.35 8.68
CA ARG A 107 16.67 -25.75 7.74
C ARG A 107 17.45 -24.64 7.02
N ARG A 108 17.95 -24.94 5.82
CA ARG A 108 18.41 -23.93 4.85
C ARG A 108 17.39 -22.79 4.93
N ARG A 109 17.80 -21.59 5.36
CA ARG A 109 17.00 -20.38 5.21
C ARG A 109 16.91 -20.17 3.71
N THR A 110 15.92 -20.82 3.09
CA THR A 110 15.52 -20.55 1.72
C THR A 110 15.16 -19.08 1.71
N THR A 111 16.03 -18.27 1.11
CA THR A 111 15.70 -16.91 0.75
C THR A 111 14.47 -17.01 -0.13
N LEU A 112 13.34 -16.54 0.39
CA LEU A 112 12.10 -16.45 -0.38
C LEU A 112 12.40 -15.61 -1.62
N SER A 113 12.45 -16.27 -2.78
CA SER A 113 12.46 -15.61 -4.09
C SER A 113 11.04 -15.14 -4.39
N LEU A 114 10.91 -13.85 -4.71
CA LEU A 114 9.62 -13.24 -5.09
C LEU A 114 9.31 -13.60 -6.54
N MET A 115 8.06 -13.95 -6.77
CA MET A 115 7.50 -14.21 -8.08
C MET A 115 6.71 -12.99 -8.53
N GLU A 116 6.44 -12.87 -9.83
CA GLU A 116 5.61 -11.80 -10.41
C GLU A 116 4.26 -11.67 -9.68
N ARG A 117 3.56 -12.80 -9.45
CA ARG A 117 2.32 -12.83 -8.65
C ARG A 117 2.47 -12.25 -7.23
N ASP A 118 3.64 -12.38 -6.61
CA ASP A 118 3.87 -11.81 -5.28
C ASP A 118 4.01 -10.28 -5.38
N GLN A 119 4.62 -9.78 -6.45
CA GLN A 119 4.68 -8.34 -6.74
C GLN A 119 3.27 -7.79 -6.99
N THR A 120 2.43 -8.50 -7.75
CA THR A 120 1.02 -8.14 -7.93
C THR A 120 0.29 -8.01 -6.59
N ILE A 121 0.43 -8.97 -5.69
CA ILE A 121 -0.16 -8.90 -4.34
C ILE A 121 0.38 -7.71 -3.56
N ILE A 122 1.71 -7.47 -3.61
CA ILE A 122 2.35 -6.39 -2.87
C ILE A 122 1.83 -5.03 -3.33
N LEU A 123 1.82 -4.78 -4.64
CA LEU A 123 1.36 -3.53 -5.23
C LEU A 123 -0.15 -3.34 -5.05
N PHE A 124 -0.93 -4.42 -5.13
CA PHE A 124 -2.36 -4.38 -4.87
C PHE A 124 -2.64 -3.99 -3.40
N LEU A 125 -2.02 -4.67 -2.43
CA LEU A 125 -2.20 -4.37 -1.00
C LEU A 125 -1.60 -3.03 -0.58
N ALA A 126 -0.65 -2.47 -1.34
CA ALA A 126 -0.17 -1.11 -1.12
C ALA A 126 -1.29 -0.07 -1.32
N ARG A 127 -2.25 -0.36 -2.21
CA ARG A 127 -3.40 0.50 -2.54
C ARG A 127 -4.69 0.08 -1.84
N ALA A 128 -5.03 -1.21 -1.80
CA ALA A 128 -6.24 -1.75 -1.15
C ALA A 128 -6.13 -1.86 0.38
N GLU A 129 -4.91 -1.79 0.92
CA GLU A 129 -4.56 -1.88 2.35
C GLU A 129 -4.84 -3.23 3.04
N LEU A 130 -5.87 -3.99 2.64
CA LEU A 130 -6.20 -5.30 3.20
C LEU A 130 -6.93 -6.22 2.21
N ALA A 131 -6.85 -7.54 2.43
CA ALA A 131 -7.66 -8.52 1.69
C ALA A 131 -7.84 -9.83 2.48
N THR A 132 -8.84 -10.64 2.13
CA THR A 132 -8.92 -12.05 2.56
C THR A 132 -8.01 -12.95 1.72
N ARG A 133 -7.90 -14.22 2.14
CA ARG A 133 -7.20 -15.25 1.35
C ARG A 133 -7.92 -15.50 0.02
N GLU A 134 -9.25 -15.56 0.06
CA GLU A 134 -10.15 -15.82 -1.06
C GLU A 134 -10.02 -14.70 -2.10
N GLN A 135 -9.96 -13.45 -1.66
CA GLN A 135 -9.71 -12.29 -2.50
C GLN A 135 -8.35 -12.37 -3.21
N LEU A 136 -7.28 -12.61 -2.46
CA LEU A 136 -5.95 -12.76 -3.05
C LEU A 136 -5.83 -14.01 -3.92
N GLN A 137 -6.59 -15.07 -3.61
CA GLN A 137 -6.70 -16.25 -4.47
C GLN A 137 -7.30 -15.87 -5.81
N ASN A 138 -8.49 -15.26 -5.80
CA ASN A 138 -9.19 -14.89 -7.01
C ASN A 138 -8.36 -13.94 -7.88
N LEU A 139 -7.56 -13.08 -7.25
CA LEU A 139 -6.68 -12.15 -7.96
C LEU A 139 -5.53 -12.83 -8.72
N VAL A 140 -4.80 -13.79 -8.11
CA VAL A 140 -3.54 -14.29 -8.71
C VAL A 140 -3.23 -15.80 -8.55
N PHE A 141 -4.11 -16.59 -7.92
CA PHE A 141 -3.83 -18.01 -7.65
C PHE A 141 -4.85 -18.96 -8.28
N PRO A 142 -4.40 -20.07 -8.86
CA PRO A 142 -5.29 -21.05 -9.49
C PRO A 142 -6.06 -21.90 -8.48
N SER A 143 -5.64 -21.95 -7.20
CA SER A 143 -6.30 -22.77 -6.19
C SER A 143 -6.06 -22.28 -4.76
N ALA A 144 -7.02 -22.60 -3.89
CA ALA A 144 -6.98 -22.29 -2.46
C ALA A 144 -5.75 -22.86 -1.74
N ALA A 145 -5.36 -24.09 -2.08
CA ALA A 145 -4.18 -24.73 -1.50
C ALA A 145 -2.89 -23.98 -1.86
N THR A 146 -2.76 -23.57 -3.12
CA THR A 146 -1.60 -22.80 -3.61
C THR A 146 -1.54 -21.43 -2.94
N ALA A 147 -2.67 -20.72 -2.89
CA ALA A 147 -2.79 -19.43 -2.21
C ALA A 147 -2.39 -19.55 -0.75
N THR A 148 -2.98 -20.50 -0.01
CA THR A 148 -2.69 -20.72 1.42
C THR A 148 -1.21 -20.96 1.68
N ARG A 149 -0.59 -21.84 0.89
CA ARG A 149 0.84 -22.14 1.02
C ARG A 149 1.69 -20.92 0.74
N ARG A 150 1.43 -20.19 -0.35
CA ARG A 150 2.24 -19.04 -0.76
C ARG A 150 2.07 -17.86 0.18
N LEU A 151 0.84 -17.49 0.54
CA LEU A 151 0.55 -16.40 1.47
C LEU A 151 1.17 -16.65 2.85
N ARG A 152 1.22 -17.91 3.32
CA ARG A 152 1.95 -18.28 4.55
C ARG A 152 3.45 -18.00 4.42
N GLN A 153 4.08 -18.40 3.30
CA GLN A 153 5.51 -18.13 3.05
C GLN A 153 5.80 -16.62 3.01
N LEU A 154 4.94 -15.84 2.36
CA LEU A 154 5.06 -14.37 2.31
C LEU A 154 4.92 -13.75 3.71
N ALA A 155 3.99 -14.26 4.52
CA ALA A 155 3.80 -13.80 5.90
C ALA A 155 4.98 -14.16 6.81
N ASP A 156 5.50 -15.39 6.72
CA ASP A 156 6.68 -15.84 7.47
C ASP A 156 7.92 -15.00 7.11
N ALA A 157 8.04 -14.59 5.85
CA ALA A 157 9.09 -13.72 5.34
C ALA A 157 8.86 -12.22 5.60
N LYS A 158 7.80 -11.84 6.35
CA LYS A 158 7.40 -10.46 6.67
C LYS A 158 7.10 -9.58 5.45
N VAL A 159 6.88 -10.19 4.29
CA VAL A 159 6.37 -9.51 3.09
C VAL A 159 4.91 -9.13 3.33
N LEU A 160 4.12 -10.08 3.82
CA LEU A 160 2.77 -9.85 4.30
C LEU A 160 2.72 -9.89 5.83
N ARG A 161 1.68 -9.28 6.38
CA ARG A 161 1.20 -9.52 7.74
C ARG A 161 -0.12 -10.26 7.61
N ARG A 162 -0.36 -11.20 8.52
CA ARG A 162 -1.67 -11.82 8.72
C ARG A 162 -2.14 -11.49 10.12
N TYR A 163 -3.41 -11.17 10.28
CA TYR A 163 -4.04 -11.06 11.59
C TYR A 163 -5.44 -11.65 11.53
N ARG A 164 -5.94 -12.11 12.68
CA ARG A 164 -7.32 -12.57 12.82
C ARG A 164 -8.18 -11.42 13.33
N PRO A 165 -9.35 -11.17 12.75
CA PRO A 165 -10.33 -10.29 13.35
C PRO A 165 -10.67 -10.76 14.78
N PRO A 166 -11.01 -9.85 15.71
CA PRO A 166 -11.45 -10.24 17.04
C PRO A 166 -12.73 -11.09 16.98
N SER A 167 -12.78 -12.17 17.75
CA SER A 167 -13.92 -13.11 17.77
C SER A 167 -15.25 -12.45 18.15
N HIS A 168 -15.20 -11.32 18.87
CA HIS A 168 -16.34 -10.55 19.37
C HIS A 168 -16.55 -9.23 18.61
N ALA A 169 -16.00 -9.09 17.41
CA ALA A 169 -16.03 -7.83 16.69
C ALA A 169 -17.41 -7.47 16.10
N GLY A 170 -18.40 -8.38 16.17
CA GLY A 170 -19.70 -8.24 15.53
C GLY A 170 -19.63 -8.45 14.01
N GLY A 171 -20.76 -8.49 13.32
CA GLY A 171 -20.80 -8.65 11.86
C GLY A 171 -20.41 -10.04 11.33
N GLN A 172 -20.27 -10.16 10.01
CA GLN A 172 -19.91 -11.38 9.28
C GLN A 172 -18.48 -11.86 9.56
N LEU A 173 -17.59 -10.97 10.01
CA LEU A 173 -16.24 -11.35 10.46
C LEU A 173 -16.21 -11.88 11.90
N SER A 174 -17.30 -11.78 12.67
CA SER A 174 -17.35 -12.33 14.02
C SER A 174 -17.25 -13.85 14.00
N GLY A 175 -16.41 -14.43 14.86
CA GLY A 175 -16.22 -15.88 14.95
C GLY A 175 -15.50 -16.53 13.75
N THR A 176 -15.08 -15.75 12.73
CA THR A 176 -14.33 -16.30 11.61
C THR A 176 -12.92 -16.73 12.02
N SER A 177 -12.47 -17.88 11.52
CA SER A 177 -11.08 -18.34 11.66
C SER A 177 -10.16 -17.81 10.56
N GLN A 178 -10.72 -17.06 9.59
CA GLN A 178 -10.02 -16.55 8.43
C GLN A 178 -8.99 -15.46 8.81
N TYR A 179 -7.86 -15.49 8.12
CA TYR A 179 -6.84 -14.45 8.23
C TYR A 179 -7.13 -13.32 7.25
N LEU A 180 -6.99 -12.08 7.72
CA LEU A 180 -6.86 -10.90 6.87
C LEU A 180 -5.38 -10.65 6.60
N TYR A 181 -5.06 -10.26 5.37
CA TYR A 181 -3.71 -9.99 4.90
C TYR A 181 -3.52 -8.51 4.64
N THR A 182 -2.40 -7.97 5.12
CA THR A 182 -1.94 -6.61 4.83
C THR A 182 -0.45 -6.63 4.51
N LEU A 183 0.13 -5.51 4.06
CA LEU A 183 1.58 -5.43 3.88
C LEU A 183 2.32 -5.54 5.22
N GLY A 184 3.28 -6.46 5.25
CA GLY A 184 4.28 -6.52 6.29
C GLY A 184 5.39 -5.49 6.05
N PRO A 185 6.33 -5.32 7.00
CA PRO A 185 7.45 -4.39 6.86
C PRO A 185 8.25 -4.53 5.58
N ARG A 186 8.56 -5.77 5.18
CA ARG A 186 9.34 -6.03 3.97
C ARG A 186 8.52 -5.72 2.71
N GLY A 187 7.23 -6.07 2.69
CA GLY A 187 6.35 -5.79 1.55
C GLY A 187 6.12 -4.30 1.35
N ALA A 188 5.96 -3.53 2.43
CA ALA A 188 5.84 -2.07 2.36
C ALA A 188 7.09 -1.41 1.77
N ASN A 189 8.29 -1.89 2.11
CA ASN A 189 9.52 -1.39 1.51
C ASN A 189 9.62 -1.72 0.01
N ILE A 190 9.26 -2.95 -0.38
CA ILE A 190 9.23 -3.36 -1.79
C ILE A 190 8.22 -2.52 -2.58
N ALA A 191 7.02 -2.32 -2.03
CA ALA A 191 6.01 -1.48 -2.65
C ALA A 191 6.49 -0.02 -2.78
N ALA A 192 7.14 0.52 -1.75
CA ALA A 192 7.64 1.89 -1.77
C ALA A 192 8.74 2.09 -2.81
N GLU A 193 9.63 1.11 -2.99
CA GLU A 193 10.64 1.11 -4.04
C GLU A 193 10.00 1.09 -5.43
N ALA A 194 9.00 0.23 -5.64
CA ALA A 194 8.31 0.11 -6.92
C ALA A 194 7.42 1.32 -7.27
N LEU A 195 6.81 1.97 -6.27
CA LEU A 195 5.92 3.12 -6.47
C LEU A 195 6.65 4.48 -6.41
N GLY A 196 7.93 4.49 -6.02
CA GLY A 196 8.71 5.72 -5.88
C GLY A 196 8.32 6.62 -4.70
N HIS A 197 7.43 6.17 -3.81
CA HIS A 197 7.00 6.92 -2.62
C HIS A 197 6.75 5.99 -1.42
N PRO A 198 6.82 6.49 -0.16
CA PRO A 198 6.56 5.68 1.02
C PRO A 198 5.16 5.05 1.00
N VAL A 199 5.07 3.77 1.37
CA VAL A 199 3.81 3.06 1.55
C VAL A 199 3.53 2.90 3.04
N ARG A 200 2.42 3.50 3.50
CA ARG A 200 1.97 3.36 4.87
C ARG A 200 1.39 1.96 5.07
N GLN A 201 1.94 1.22 6.03
CA GLN A 201 1.32 -0.05 6.45
C GLN A 201 -0.03 0.23 7.11
N ALA A 202 -1.05 -0.46 6.63
CA ALA A 202 -2.37 -0.45 7.24
C ALA A 202 -2.31 -1.03 8.67
N PHE A 203 -3.10 -0.44 9.56
CA PHE A 203 -3.39 -0.99 10.90
C PHE A 203 -2.14 -1.27 11.76
N LYS A 204 -1.21 -0.32 11.80
CA LYS A 204 -0.01 -0.38 12.67
C LYS A 204 -0.35 -0.46 14.17
N THR A 205 -1.53 -0.03 14.58
CA THR A 205 -1.99 -0.03 15.96
C THR A 205 -2.51 -1.42 16.38
N SER A 206 -2.20 -1.84 17.61
CA SER A 206 -2.71 -3.06 18.25
C SER A 206 -4.20 -2.99 18.59
N ARG A 207 -4.86 -1.85 18.37
CA ARG A 207 -6.27 -1.68 18.66
C ARG A 207 -7.09 -2.49 17.66
N ALA A 208 -7.88 -3.40 18.20
CA ALA A 208 -8.90 -4.14 17.45
C ALA A 208 -9.77 -3.15 16.65
N LEU A 209 -9.81 -3.35 15.34
CA LEU A 209 -10.69 -2.59 14.46
C LEU A 209 -12.10 -3.17 14.55
N ASN A 210 -13.10 -2.29 14.46
CA ASN A 210 -14.49 -2.69 14.37
C ASN A 210 -14.70 -3.59 13.12
N ALA A 211 -15.40 -4.73 13.26
CA ALA A 211 -15.62 -5.64 12.15
C ALA A 211 -16.40 -4.99 11.00
N LEU A 212 -17.38 -4.13 11.29
CA LEU A 212 -18.15 -3.45 10.25
C LEU A 212 -17.26 -2.58 9.35
N PHE A 213 -16.22 -1.97 9.93
CA PHE A 213 -15.22 -1.21 9.19
C PHE A 213 -14.31 -2.12 8.35
N LEU A 214 -13.93 -3.29 8.87
CA LEU A 214 -13.14 -4.27 8.14
C LEU A 214 -13.92 -4.87 6.98
N GLU A 215 -15.18 -5.24 7.20
CA GLU A 215 -16.09 -5.75 6.18
C GLU A 215 -16.31 -4.75 5.06
N HIS A 216 -16.58 -3.48 5.39
CA HIS A 216 -16.69 -2.41 4.40
C HIS A 216 -15.44 -2.31 3.53
N ARG A 217 -14.26 -2.34 4.13
CA ARG A 217 -13.01 -2.33 3.37
C ARG A 217 -12.77 -3.59 2.55
N LEU A 218 -13.22 -4.75 3.03
CA LEU A 218 -13.19 -5.98 2.25
C LEU A 218 -14.09 -5.88 1.03
N GLU A 219 -15.26 -5.25 1.14
CA GLU A 219 -16.15 -5.00 -0.01
C GLU A 219 -15.52 -4.01 -1.00
N VAL A 220 -14.90 -2.93 -0.53
CA VAL A 220 -14.12 -2.03 -1.40
C VAL A 220 -12.98 -2.77 -2.09
N THR A 221 -12.28 -3.65 -1.36
CA THR A 221 -11.23 -4.51 -1.92
C THR A 221 -11.79 -5.45 -2.99
N GLN A 222 -12.95 -6.04 -2.74
CA GLN A 222 -13.63 -6.92 -3.69
C GLN A 222 -13.99 -6.16 -4.97
N PHE A 223 -14.48 -4.94 -4.84
CA PHE A 223 -14.77 -4.07 -5.98
C PHE A 223 -13.52 -3.85 -6.83
N PHE A 224 -12.40 -3.45 -6.23
CA PHE A 224 -11.16 -3.22 -6.99
C PHE A 224 -10.54 -4.50 -7.57
N ILE A 225 -10.80 -5.69 -7.00
CA ILE A 225 -10.44 -6.95 -7.66
C ILE A 225 -11.20 -7.10 -8.97
N HIS A 226 -12.52 -6.88 -8.98
CA HIS A 226 -13.32 -6.92 -10.20
C HIS A 226 -12.83 -5.89 -11.23
N ILE A 227 -12.52 -4.66 -10.81
CA ILE A 227 -11.99 -3.63 -11.70
C ILE A 227 -10.65 -4.04 -12.30
N VAL A 228 -9.69 -4.47 -11.48
CA VAL A 228 -8.35 -4.86 -11.95
C VAL A 228 -8.43 -6.02 -12.94
N GLN A 229 -9.32 -6.99 -12.70
CA GLN A 229 -9.48 -8.15 -13.58
C GLN A 229 -10.26 -7.80 -14.86
N GLY A 230 -11.30 -6.97 -14.76
CA GLY A 230 -12.18 -6.63 -15.87
C GLY A 230 -11.66 -5.52 -16.78
N ALA A 231 -10.85 -4.60 -16.25
CA ALA A 231 -10.30 -3.47 -17.02
C ALA A 231 -8.92 -3.76 -17.61
N GLY A 232 -8.11 -4.63 -16.96
CA GLY A 232 -6.77 -4.94 -17.43
C GLY A 232 -5.89 -3.69 -17.62
N ASP A 233 -5.30 -3.55 -18.81
CA ASP A 233 -4.44 -2.44 -19.22
C ASP A 233 -5.19 -1.10 -19.37
N ARG A 234 -6.52 -1.14 -19.46
CA ARG A 234 -7.35 0.07 -19.48
C ARG A 234 -7.45 0.74 -18.11
N LEU A 235 -7.13 0.07 -17.02
CA LEU A 235 -7.07 0.70 -15.70
C LEU A 235 -5.82 1.56 -15.58
N ALA A 236 -5.95 2.86 -15.85
CA ALA A 236 -4.85 3.79 -15.84
C ALA A 236 -4.37 4.12 -14.42
N ASP A 237 -5.30 4.26 -13.46
CA ASP A 237 -4.96 4.47 -12.06
C ASP A 237 -6.12 4.06 -11.14
N TRP A 238 -5.79 3.78 -9.87
CA TRP A 238 -6.77 3.61 -8.80
C TRP A 238 -6.15 3.80 -7.41
N ALA A 239 -6.99 4.18 -6.46
CA ALA A 239 -6.59 4.33 -5.07
C ALA A 239 -7.77 4.09 -4.12
N THR A 240 -7.46 3.82 -2.85
CA THR A 240 -8.46 3.71 -1.77
C THR A 240 -7.96 4.38 -0.50
N GLY A 241 -8.84 4.48 0.49
CA GLY A 241 -8.45 4.77 1.86
C GLY A 241 -7.82 6.14 2.06
N ALA A 242 -6.75 6.18 2.87
CA ALA A 242 -6.15 7.45 3.33
C ALA A 242 -5.59 8.31 2.19
N ALA A 243 -5.25 7.68 1.06
CA ALA A 243 -4.75 8.39 -0.12
C ALA A 243 -5.79 9.35 -0.70
N LEU A 244 -7.08 9.11 -0.46
CA LEU A 244 -8.19 9.89 -1.01
C LEU A 244 -8.77 10.93 -0.05
N GLU A 245 -8.27 11.01 1.19
CA GLU A 245 -8.80 11.95 2.16
C GLU A 245 -8.52 13.40 1.77
N ASP A 246 -9.55 14.22 1.88
CA ASP A 246 -9.53 15.65 1.61
C ASP A 246 -10.45 16.40 2.60
N LYS A 247 -10.52 17.73 2.47
CA LYS A 247 -11.42 18.60 3.24
C LYS A 247 -12.30 19.39 2.30
N VAL A 248 -13.60 19.41 2.60
CA VAL A 248 -14.58 20.17 1.83
C VAL A 248 -15.38 21.09 2.75
N ARG A 249 -15.63 22.32 2.30
CA ARG A 249 -16.55 23.23 2.98
C ARG A 249 -17.98 22.87 2.58
N SER A 250 -18.77 22.37 3.52
CA SER A 250 -20.17 21.99 3.30
C SER A 250 -21.03 22.51 4.45
N GLY A 251 -22.09 23.27 4.13
CA GLY A 251 -22.94 23.92 5.13
C GLY A 251 -22.19 24.90 6.03
N GLY A 252 -21.26 25.68 5.47
CA GLY A 252 -20.48 26.68 6.20
C GLY A 252 -19.34 26.14 7.07
N ARG A 253 -19.18 24.81 7.20
CA ARG A 253 -18.14 24.18 8.01
C ARG A 253 -17.19 23.33 7.16
N GLN A 254 -15.92 23.23 7.57
CA GLN A 254 -14.98 22.26 7.00
C GLN A 254 -15.35 20.86 7.47
N ARG A 255 -15.44 19.91 6.53
CA ARG A 255 -15.78 18.51 6.76
C ARG A 255 -14.74 17.63 6.09
N ARG A 256 -14.46 16.46 6.69
CA ARG A 256 -13.66 15.42 6.03
C ARG A 256 -14.43 14.91 4.81
N PHE A 257 -13.75 14.86 3.67
CA PHE A 257 -14.22 14.23 2.44
C PHE A 257 -13.35 13.01 2.19
N ALA A 258 -13.98 11.83 2.13
CA ALA A 258 -13.26 10.57 2.03
C ALA A 258 -14.12 9.59 1.23
N PRO A 259 -13.96 9.57 -0.10
CA PRO A 259 -14.56 8.54 -0.93
C PRO A 259 -13.95 7.17 -0.59
N ASP A 260 -14.70 6.10 -0.80
CA ASP A 260 -14.20 4.74 -0.56
C ASP A 260 -13.10 4.35 -1.55
N GLY A 261 -13.22 4.80 -2.79
CA GLY A 261 -12.27 4.52 -3.86
C GLY A 261 -12.19 5.61 -4.92
N TYR A 262 -11.20 5.47 -5.79
CA TYR A 262 -11.03 6.25 -7.02
C TYR A 262 -10.50 5.32 -8.11
N LEU A 263 -10.94 5.55 -9.34
CA LEU A 263 -10.40 4.92 -10.53
C LEU A 263 -10.32 5.89 -11.71
N ALA A 264 -9.37 5.62 -12.60
CA ALA A 264 -9.26 6.22 -13.92
C ALA A 264 -9.19 5.11 -14.97
N LEU A 265 -10.16 5.10 -15.89
CA LEU A 265 -10.28 4.11 -16.96
C LEU A 265 -10.02 4.73 -18.32
N ARG A 266 -9.19 4.09 -19.12
CA ARG A 266 -8.97 4.45 -20.51
C ARG A 266 -10.15 3.98 -21.37
N LEU A 267 -10.75 4.94 -22.06
CA LEU A 267 -11.79 4.71 -23.05
C LEU A 267 -11.17 4.38 -24.41
N GLU A 268 -11.99 3.91 -25.35
CA GLU A 268 -11.55 3.51 -26.69
C GLU A 268 -10.99 4.69 -27.49
N ASP A 269 -11.51 5.89 -27.25
CA ASP A 269 -11.02 7.15 -27.83
C ASP A 269 -9.70 7.65 -27.19
N GLY A 270 -9.12 6.88 -26.26
CA GLY A 270 -7.89 7.21 -25.54
C GLY A 270 -8.07 8.14 -24.35
N SER A 271 -9.25 8.74 -24.17
CA SER A 271 -9.56 9.61 -23.04
C SER A 271 -9.64 8.83 -21.72
N LEU A 272 -9.53 9.54 -20.59
CA LEU A 272 -9.68 8.95 -19.26
C LEU A 272 -11.04 9.30 -18.66
N ARG A 273 -11.75 8.27 -18.20
CA ARG A 273 -12.93 8.41 -17.36
C ARG A 273 -12.53 8.30 -15.90
N HIS A 274 -12.74 9.38 -15.15
CA HIS A 274 -12.41 9.46 -13.73
C HIS A 274 -13.67 9.30 -12.87
N ALA A 275 -13.63 8.39 -11.90
CA ALA A 275 -14.73 8.19 -10.96
C ALA A 275 -14.24 8.09 -9.52
N LEU A 276 -14.91 8.80 -8.63
CA LEU A 276 -14.90 8.48 -7.20
C LEU A 276 -15.92 7.38 -6.93
N VAL A 277 -15.55 6.43 -6.09
CA VAL A 277 -16.32 5.23 -5.80
C VAL A 277 -16.83 5.26 -4.37
N GLU A 278 -18.07 4.83 -4.20
CA GLU A 278 -18.70 4.54 -2.91
C GLU A 278 -19.28 3.13 -2.94
N VAL A 279 -18.95 2.31 -1.94
CA VAL A 279 -19.48 0.95 -1.81
C VAL A 279 -20.45 0.93 -0.65
N ASP A 280 -21.75 0.96 -0.93
CA ASP A 280 -22.78 1.00 0.09
C ASP A 280 -23.24 -0.40 0.49
N ARG A 281 -23.08 -0.75 1.76
CA ARG A 281 -23.51 -2.04 2.32
C ARG A 281 -24.99 -2.12 2.70
N GLY A 282 -25.79 -1.10 2.39
CA GLY A 282 -27.17 -1.00 2.89
C GLY A 282 -27.32 -0.47 4.33
N THR A 283 -26.23 -0.28 5.07
CA THR A 283 -26.27 0.05 6.51
C THR A 283 -26.50 1.54 6.80
N MET A 284 -26.28 2.42 5.82
CA MET A 284 -26.37 3.86 5.99
C MET A 284 -27.80 4.38 5.79
N GLY A 285 -28.34 5.12 6.75
CA GLY A 285 -29.66 5.75 6.65
C GLY A 285 -29.69 6.98 5.73
N ARG A 286 -30.91 7.45 5.42
CA ARG A 286 -31.16 8.57 4.47
C ARG A 286 -30.40 9.85 4.82
N GLN A 287 -30.39 10.26 6.09
CA GLN A 287 -29.73 11.51 6.50
C GLN A 287 -28.21 11.47 6.36
N ALA A 288 -27.60 10.33 6.64
CA ALA A 288 -26.17 10.12 6.43
C ALA A 288 -25.82 10.19 4.93
N TRP A 289 -26.65 9.57 4.08
CA TRP A 289 -26.50 9.67 2.63
C TRP A 289 -26.71 11.09 2.08
N LEU A 290 -27.70 11.84 2.57
CA LEU A 290 -27.87 13.25 2.20
C LEU A 290 -26.66 14.10 2.57
N THR A 291 -26.08 13.85 3.74
CA THR A 291 -24.86 14.53 4.19
C THR A 291 -23.70 14.22 3.26
N LYS A 292 -23.50 12.94 2.91
CA LYS A 292 -22.46 12.47 2.00
C LYS A 292 -22.64 13.06 0.59
N ALA A 293 -23.84 13.00 0.04
CA ALA A 293 -24.17 13.56 -1.27
C ALA A 293 -23.94 15.08 -1.35
N ARG A 294 -24.29 15.83 -0.29
CA ARG A 294 -23.98 17.28 -0.20
C ARG A 294 -22.48 17.56 -0.14
N ALA A 295 -21.71 16.69 0.52
CA ALA A 295 -20.25 16.80 0.55
C ALA A 295 -19.65 16.61 -0.85
N TYR A 296 -20.12 15.61 -1.61
CA TYR A 296 -19.74 15.41 -3.01
C TYR A 296 -20.04 16.63 -3.89
N GLN A 297 -21.25 17.19 -3.78
CA GLN A 297 -21.58 18.39 -4.54
C GLN A 297 -20.69 19.59 -4.16
N SER A 298 -20.38 19.73 -2.88
CA SER A 298 -19.49 20.80 -2.42
C SER A 298 -18.06 20.60 -2.94
N TYR A 299 -17.61 19.34 -3.02
CA TYR A 299 -16.30 18.98 -3.55
C TYR A 299 -16.21 19.22 -5.06
N TYR A 300 -17.27 18.89 -5.78
CA TYR A 300 -17.37 19.18 -7.21
C TYR A 300 -17.39 20.69 -7.49
N ARG A 301 -18.26 21.44 -6.79
CA ARG A 301 -18.36 22.91 -6.94
C ARG A 301 -17.08 23.67 -6.58
N SER A 302 -16.23 23.12 -5.71
CA SER A 302 -14.97 23.77 -5.38
C SER A 302 -13.91 23.66 -6.48
N GLY A 303 -14.11 22.77 -7.47
CA GLY A 303 -13.12 22.48 -8.52
C GLY A 303 -11.84 21.81 -8.00
N ALA A 304 -11.79 21.39 -6.72
CA ALA A 304 -10.60 20.76 -6.13
C ALA A 304 -10.19 19.48 -6.88
N TYR A 305 -11.18 18.76 -7.42
CA TYR A 305 -10.95 17.55 -8.20
C TYR A 305 -10.11 17.80 -9.45
N ALA A 306 -10.24 18.97 -10.08
CA ALA A 306 -9.62 19.22 -11.38
C ALA A 306 -8.10 19.22 -11.30
N ARG A 307 -7.54 19.87 -10.27
CA ARG A 307 -6.11 19.81 -9.99
C ARG A 307 -5.68 18.45 -9.44
N ARG A 308 -6.50 17.85 -8.58
CA ARG A 308 -6.13 16.59 -7.90
C ARG A 308 -6.05 15.40 -8.84
N TYR A 309 -6.99 15.30 -9.78
CA TYR A 309 -7.11 14.16 -10.70
C TYR A 309 -6.75 14.53 -12.14
N SER A 310 -6.33 15.78 -12.39
CA SER A 310 -5.98 16.29 -13.71
C SER A 310 -7.06 16.06 -14.76
N THR A 311 -8.32 16.38 -14.40
CA THR A 311 -9.50 16.14 -15.24
C THR A 311 -10.53 17.25 -15.09
N ASP A 312 -11.25 17.58 -16.16
CA ASP A 312 -12.38 18.52 -16.12
C ASP A 312 -13.70 17.83 -15.73
N ARG A 313 -13.75 16.49 -15.81
CA ARG A 313 -14.95 15.68 -15.56
C ARG A 313 -14.67 14.60 -14.52
N LEU A 314 -15.37 14.69 -13.40
CA LEU A 314 -15.36 13.66 -12.37
C LEU A 314 -16.76 13.07 -12.22
N LEU A 315 -16.83 11.73 -12.20
CA LEU A 315 -18.05 10.99 -11.92
C LEU A 315 -18.08 10.49 -10.49
N VAL A 316 -19.27 10.16 -10.01
CA VAL A 316 -19.46 9.36 -8.79
C VAL A 316 -20.08 8.03 -9.17
N LEU A 317 -19.44 6.94 -8.79
CA LEU A 317 -19.99 5.59 -8.90
C LEU A 317 -20.38 5.10 -7.51
N VAL A 318 -21.64 4.73 -7.34
CA VAL A 318 -22.13 4.08 -6.13
C VAL A 318 -22.45 2.63 -6.44
N VAL A 319 -21.80 1.71 -5.73
CA VAL A 319 -22.09 0.28 -5.78
C VAL A 319 -22.99 -0.09 -4.60
N VAL A 320 -24.08 -0.80 -4.86
CA VAL A 320 -25.08 -1.18 -3.85
C VAL A 320 -25.35 -2.70 -3.89
N PRO A 321 -25.87 -3.30 -2.80
CA PRO A 321 -26.22 -4.73 -2.75
C PRO A 321 -27.22 -5.15 -3.82
N ASP A 322 -28.29 -4.37 -4.00
CA ASP A 322 -29.47 -4.80 -4.74
C ASP A 322 -30.25 -3.62 -5.36
N ALA A 323 -31.29 -3.97 -6.11
CA ALA A 323 -32.12 -3.02 -6.84
C ALA A 323 -32.97 -2.12 -5.92
N GLU A 324 -33.40 -2.61 -4.75
CA GLU A 324 -34.14 -1.82 -3.77
C GLU A 324 -33.24 -0.70 -3.23
N ARG A 325 -32.02 -1.06 -2.86
CA ARG A 325 -31.03 -0.11 -2.38
C ARG A 325 -30.62 0.87 -3.48
N ARG A 326 -30.53 0.44 -4.73
CA ARG A 326 -30.31 1.33 -5.89
C ARG A 326 -31.40 2.39 -6.00
N ALA A 327 -32.67 2.01 -5.88
CA ALA A 327 -33.80 2.93 -5.92
C ALA A 327 -33.75 3.93 -4.74
N PHE A 328 -33.41 3.44 -3.54
CA PHE A 328 -33.21 4.28 -2.36
C PHE A 328 -32.13 5.35 -2.59
N ILE A 329 -30.93 4.97 -3.07
CA ILE A 329 -29.83 5.92 -3.33
C ILE A 329 -30.21 6.90 -4.44
N ARG A 330 -30.90 6.44 -5.50
CA ARG A 330 -31.41 7.31 -6.56
C ARG A 330 -32.31 8.40 -6.00
N GLY A 331 -33.25 8.06 -5.10
CA GLY A 331 -34.11 9.04 -4.44
C GLY A 331 -33.34 10.05 -3.57
N VAL A 332 -32.28 9.61 -2.88
CA VAL A 332 -31.39 10.51 -2.13
C VAL A 332 -30.66 11.48 -3.07
N MET A 333 -30.07 10.96 -4.15
CA MET A 333 -29.32 11.78 -5.11
C MET A 333 -30.22 12.80 -5.81
N GLN A 334 -31.44 12.40 -6.20
CA GLN A 334 -32.43 13.31 -6.77
C GLN A 334 -32.82 14.44 -5.81
N ALA A 335 -33.02 14.12 -4.53
CA ALA A 335 -33.40 15.10 -3.50
C ALA A 335 -32.36 16.21 -3.31
N VAL A 336 -31.09 15.95 -3.63
CA VAL A 336 -30.02 16.96 -3.50
C VAL A 336 -29.76 17.72 -4.80
N ARG A 337 -30.42 17.38 -5.92
CA ARG A 337 -30.21 17.98 -7.26
C ARG A 337 -28.72 17.94 -7.67
N PRO A 338 -28.23 16.77 -8.10
CA PRO A 338 -26.80 16.53 -8.21
C PRO A 338 -26.19 17.38 -9.33
N VAL A 339 -25.09 18.07 -9.02
CA VAL A 339 -24.27 18.80 -10.03
C VAL A 339 -23.13 17.95 -10.59
N VAL A 340 -22.92 16.78 -9.99
CA VAL A 340 -21.97 15.77 -10.44
C VAL A 340 -22.75 14.58 -10.98
N MET A 341 -22.33 14.05 -12.11
CA MET A 341 -22.96 12.86 -12.69
C MET A 341 -22.70 11.65 -11.78
N CYS A 342 -23.78 10.94 -11.43
CA CYS A 342 -23.74 9.80 -10.53
C CYS A 342 -24.31 8.56 -11.20
N PHE A 343 -23.49 7.51 -11.28
CA PHE A 343 -23.91 6.17 -11.68
C PHE A 343 -24.15 5.34 -10.43
N ILE A 344 -25.18 4.48 -10.48
CA ILE A 344 -25.53 3.59 -9.37
C ILE A 344 -25.67 2.18 -9.93
N ALA A 345 -24.71 1.32 -9.59
CA ALA A 345 -24.63 -0.07 -10.03
C ALA A 345 -24.92 -1.00 -8.84
N THR A 346 -25.54 -2.13 -9.11
CA THR A 346 -25.63 -3.23 -8.14
C THR A 346 -24.38 -4.12 -8.22
N TRP A 347 -24.10 -4.93 -7.20
CA TRP A 347 -23.04 -5.95 -7.29
C TRP A 347 -23.20 -6.88 -8.51
N PRO A 348 -24.40 -7.40 -8.81
CA PRO A 348 -24.63 -8.14 -10.06
C PRO A 348 -24.27 -7.34 -11.33
N ASP A 349 -24.53 -6.02 -11.37
CA ASP A 349 -24.13 -5.18 -12.51
C ASP A 349 -22.60 -5.14 -12.65
N VAL A 350 -21.86 -5.00 -11.53
CA VAL A 350 -20.39 -4.99 -11.47
C VAL A 350 -19.78 -6.34 -11.87
N GLU A 351 -20.41 -7.44 -11.49
CA GLU A 351 -19.93 -8.80 -11.77
C GLU A 351 -20.21 -9.26 -13.22
N SER A 352 -21.32 -8.78 -13.80
CA SER A 352 -21.77 -9.21 -15.13
C SER A 352 -21.25 -8.35 -16.28
N HIS A 353 -20.92 -7.08 -16.03
CA HIS A 353 -20.42 -6.18 -17.07
C HIS A 353 -18.90 -6.07 -16.99
N THR A 354 -18.24 -6.04 -18.15
CA THR A 354 -16.85 -5.58 -18.22
C THR A 354 -16.76 -4.18 -17.60
N ALA A 355 -15.62 -3.81 -17.01
CA ALA A 355 -15.39 -2.51 -16.36
C ALA A 355 -15.55 -1.27 -17.29
N THR A 356 -16.08 -1.49 -18.48
CA THR A 356 -16.22 -0.59 -19.62
C THR A 356 -17.62 -0.66 -20.23
N GLY A 357 -18.50 -1.53 -19.70
CA GLY A 357 -19.89 -1.66 -20.09
C GLY A 357 -20.78 -0.53 -19.56
N PRO A 358 -22.09 -0.54 -19.86
CA PRO A 358 -23.02 0.55 -19.56
C PRO A 358 -23.23 0.86 -18.07
N ALA A 359 -22.75 -0.01 -17.17
CA ALA A 359 -22.73 0.24 -15.73
C ALA A 359 -21.62 1.23 -15.29
N TRP A 360 -20.69 1.57 -16.18
CA TRP A 360 -19.45 2.32 -15.94
C TRP A 360 -19.38 3.62 -16.72
#